data_AF-A0A8T5Y371-F1
#
_entry.id   AF-A0A8T5Y371-F1
#
_cell.length_a   1.000
_cell.length_b   1.000
_cell.length_c   1.000
_cell.angle_alpha   90.00
_cell.angle_beta   90.00
_cell.angle_gamma   90.00
#
_symmetry.space_group_name_H-M   'P 1'
#
loop_
_entity.id
_entity.type
_entity.pdbx_description
1 polymer ?
#
loop_
_entity_poly.entity_id
_entity_poly.type
_entity_poly.pdbx_seq_one_letter_code
_entity_poly.pdbx_strand_id
1 'polypeptide(L)'
;MAIKLTGIDRAINPSFRSRLFDYSHRINVEYGGAGSGKSHFVTQKTILKACRLRRRILVVRKVGTTIRESIWTLFLDQLSNIRPVVRAVNKTDMTITLVNGSQFIFKGLDDREKIKSITGVDDIVIEEATELTQDDFTQLNLRLRSKRPHNQIHLMFNPVSKANWVFKYFFEQEQPDTVIAHSAYHDNLHLPPAYVQELEHLKNTSPAYYRIYALGEFATLDKLVFPVFTKRLISPSEVANLPLWTGLDFGYTNDPTALTWGRYDASGNKIFVTGDYSRKGMTNEQIYQTICDLGLAKETIVADSAEPKSVDELRSMGLWRLRPAAKGKDSVMHGIDFILRHELIVDERCTGLIEELENYTWQKDKKTGEYINKPIDTFDHNIDAMRYGLELVRRPGGQWVNVKH
;
A
#
# COMPACT_ATOMS: atom_id res chain seq x y z
N MET A 1 -3.11 33.99 19.93
CA MET A 1 -3.85 34.15 18.68
C MET A 1 -4.67 32.89 18.46
N ALA A 2 -6.01 32.96 18.49
CA ALA A 2 -6.83 31.78 18.21
C ALA A 2 -6.67 31.44 16.73
N ILE A 3 -6.01 30.32 16.43
CA ILE A 3 -5.88 29.80 15.07
C ILE A 3 -7.31 29.50 14.58
N LYS A 4 -7.78 30.22 13.56
CA LYS A 4 -9.02 29.87 12.87
C LYS A 4 -8.76 28.58 12.09
N LEU A 5 -9.32 27.48 12.58
CA LEU A 5 -9.22 26.12 11.99
C LEU A 5 -10.15 25.93 10.77
N THR A 6 -10.55 27.03 10.12
CA THR A 6 -11.55 27.04 9.03
C THR A 6 -11.06 26.19 7.87
N GLY A 7 -11.72 25.06 7.61
CA GLY A 7 -11.45 24.21 6.44
C GLY A 7 -11.25 22.72 6.78
N ILE A 8 -10.55 22.40 7.87
CA ILE A 8 -10.40 20.99 8.31
C ILE A 8 -11.72 20.44 8.81
N ASP A 9 -12.48 21.22 9.60
CA ASP A 9 -13.78 20.82 10.14
C ASP A 9 -14.80 20.44 9.05
N ARG A 10 -14.75 21.14 7.91
CA ARG A 10 -15.62 20.88 6.74
C ARG A 10 -15.15 19.69 5.89
N ALA A 11 -13.85 19.44 5.85
CA ALA A 11 -13.24 18.30 5.14
C ALA A 11 -13.24 17.00 5.96
N ILE A 12 -13.74 17.03 7.20
CA ILE A 12 -13.90 15.82 7.99
C ILE A 12 -15.17 15.10 7.57
N ASN A 13 -14.96 13.85 7.18
CA ASN A 13 -16.01 12.90 6.90
C ASN A 13 -17.01 12.85 8.08
N PRO A 14 -18.32 13.03 7.82
CA PRO A 14 -19.36 13.05 8.85
C PRO A 14 -19.29 11.92 9.88
N SER A 15 -18.94 10.69 9.48
CA SER A 15 -18.87 9.53 10.37
C SER A 15 -17.88 9.69 11.53
N PHE A 16 -16.91 10.59 11.39
CA PHE A 16 -15.87 10.81 12.39
C PHE A 16 -16.07 12.05 13.27
N ARG A 17 -17.04 12.93 12.94
CA ARG A 17 -17.17 14.26 13.55
C ARG A 17 -17.39 14.22 15.06
N SER A 18 -18.21 13.29 15.54
CA SER A 18 -18.53 13.15 16.97
C SER A 18 -17.29 12.87 17.83
N ARG A 19 -16.27 12.21 17.25
CA ARG A 19 -15.06 11.77 17.96
C ARG A 19 -13.88 12.71 17.78
N LEU A 20 -14.03 13.79 17.00
CA LEU A 20 -12.94 14.70 16.64
C LEU A 20 -12.32 15.42 17.83
N PHE A 21 -13.15 15.92 18.73
CA PHE A 21 -12.72 16.65 19.93
C PHE A 21 -12.94 15.85 21.22
N ASP A 22 -13.34 14.59 21.08
CA ASP A 22 -13.45 13.69 22.23
C ASP A 22 -12.05 13.21 22.65
N TYR A 23 -11.64 13.63 23.84
CA TYR A 23 -10.39 13.22 24.47
C TYR A 23 -10.60 12.46 25.78
N SER A 24 -11.79 11.88 25.98
CA SER A 24 -12.16 11.14 27.19
C SER A 24 -11.44 9.79 27.31
N HIS A 25 -11.16 9.15 26.17
CA HIS A 25 -10.53 7.83 26.12
C HIS A 25 -9.02 7.92 25.89
N ARG A 26 -8.22 7.26 26.74
CA ARG A 26 -6.76 7.15 26.58
C ARG A 26 -6.39 6.32 25.36
N ILE A 27 -7.07 5.22 25.07
CA ILE A 27 -6.76 4.36 23.92
C ILE A 27 -7.87 4.48 22.88
N ASN A 28 -7.50 4.74 21.63
CA ASN A 28 -8.41 4.95 20.51
C ASN A 28 -8.01 3.98 19.40
N VAL A 29 -8.84 2.98 19.13
CA VAL A 29 -8.61 1.94 18.12
C VAL A 29 -9.47 2.25 16.90
N GLU A 30 -8.84 2.67 15.80
CA GLU A 30 -9.48 3.01 14.52
C GLU A 30 -9.18 1.91 13.49
N TYR A 31 -10.08 0.94 13.35
CA TYR A 31 -9.88 -0.16 12.40
C TYR A 31 -10.88 -0.07 11.25
N GLY A 32 -10.56 -0.70 10.12
CA GLY A 32 -11.43 -0.60 8.96
C GLY A 32 -10.76 -0.90 7.63
N GLY A 33 -11.53 -0.85 6.56
CA GLY A 33 -11.04 -1.08 5.19
C GLY A 33 -10.14 0.04 4.66
N ALA A 34 -9.42 -0.26 3.58
CA ALA A 34 -8.74 0.72 2.74
C ALA A 34 -9.72 1.80 2.24
N GLY A 35 -9.27 3.05 2.20
CA GLY A 35 -10.12 4.17 1.79
C GLY A 35 -11.22 4.55 2.79
N SER A 36 -11.32 3.94 3.98
CA SER A 36 -12.36 4.28 4.97
C SER A 36 -12.24 5.68 5.60
N GLY A 37 -11.11 6.36 5.41
CA GLY A 37 -10.83 7.68 5.98
C GLY A 37 -10.18 7.66 7.37
N LYS A 38 -9.90 6.48 7.96
CA LYS A 38 -9.28 6.34 9.29
C LYS A 38 -7.97 7.12 9.47
N SER A 39 -7.03 7.01 8.53
CA SER A 39 -5.73 7.70 8.62
C SER A 39 -5.88 9.21 8.50
N HIS A 40 -6.79 9.67 7.64
CA HIS A 40 -7.13 11.08 7.52
C HIS A 40 -7.71 11.61 8.84
N PHE A 41 -8.66 10.89 9.44
CA PHE A 41 -9.29 11.27 10.70
C PHE A 41 -8.28 11.38 11.85
N VAL A 42 -7.44 10.37 12.08
CA VAL A 42 -6.47 10.40 13.19
C VAL A 42 -5.46 11.54 13.00
N THR A 43 -5.02 11.76 11.77
CA THR A 43 -4.11 12.87 11.44
C THR A 43 -4.79 14.22 11.71
N GLN A 44 -6.04 14.42 11.27
CA GLN A 44 -6.81 15.63 11.53
C GLN A 44 -7.01 15.84 13.04
N LYS A 45 -7.48 14.83 13.76
CA LYS A 45 -7.71 14.88 15.22
C LYS A 45 -6.45 15.30 15.97
N THR A 46 -5.32 14.69 15.66
CA THR A 46 -4.04 14.98 16.35
C THR A 46 -3.48 16.35 15.97
N ILE A 47 -3.59 16.77 14.70
CA ILE A 47 -3.24 18.13 14.27
C ILE A 47 -4.07 19.19 14.99
N LEU A 48 -5.40 19.03 15.03
CA LEU A 48 -6.28 19.97 15.70
C LEU A 48 -6.01 20.05 17.20
N LYS A 49 -5.78 18.89 17.84
CA LYS A 49 -5.40 18.82 19.26
C LYS A 49 -4.07 19.55 19.51
N ALA A 50 -3.07 19.35 18.66
CA ALA A 50 -1.77 20.00 18.76
C ALA A 50 -1.81 21.52 18.48
N CYS A 51 -2.77 21.99 17.68
CA CYS A 51 -3.00 23.43 17.48
C CYS A 51 -3.64 24.08 18.72
N ARG A 52 -4.57 23.36 19.37
CA ARG A 52 -5.32 23.87 20.54
C ARG A 52 -4.52 23.76 21.84
N LEU A 53 -3.74 22.69 21.98
CA LEU A 53 -2.96 22.37 23.18
C LEU A 53 -1.50 22.15 22.80
N ARG A 54 -0.57 22.59 23.64
CA ARG A 54 0.86 22.29 23.43
C ARG A 54 1.09 20.79 23.64
N ARG A 55 1.42 20.06 22.57
CA ARG A 55 1.57 18.59 22.56
C ARG A 55 2.88 18.16 21.90
N ARG A 56 3.48 17.10 22.42
CA ARG A 56 4.54 16.34 21.76
C ARG A 56 3.97 14.97 21.36
N ILE A 57 3.82 14.77 20.06
CA ILE A 57 3.09 13.64 19.47
C ILE A 57 4.09 12.75 18.75
N LEU A 58 4.11 11.48 19.12
CA LEU A 58 4.92 10.46 18.47
C LEU A 58 4.07 9.73 17.43
N VAL A 59 4.54 9.66 16.19
CA VAL A 59 3.92 8.89 15.12
C VAL A 59 4.85 7.74 14.74
N VAL A 60 4.35 6.51 14.79
CA VAL A 60 5.16 5.31 14.59
C VAL A 60 4.55 4.32 13.60
N ARG A 61 5.44 3.59 12.93
CA ARG A 61 5.18 2.38 12.16
C ARG A 61 6.18 1.31 12.55
N LYS A 62 5.95 0.05 12.15
CA LYS A 62 6.92 -1.02 12.39
C LYS A 62 8.28 -0.71 11.78
N VAL A 63 8.34 -0.22 10.53
CA VAL A 63 9.61 0.08 9.88
C VAL A 63 9.74 1.55 9.50
N GLY A 64 10.83 2.20 9.91
CA GLY A 64 11.00 3.64 9.74
C GLY A 64 11.07 4.12 8.30
N THR A 65 11.53 3.29 7.36
CA THR A 65 11.68 3.66 5.95
C THR A 65 10.34 3.86 5.24
N THR A 66 9.26 3.20 5.68
CA THR A 66 7.92 3.33 5.06
C THR A 66 7.21 4.61 5.49
N ILE A 67 7.61 5.21 6.62
CA ILE A 67 6.95 6.39 7.21
C ILE A 67 6.98 7.60 6.27
N ARG A 68 8.08 7.79 5.53
CA ARG A 68 8.26 8.94 4.63
C ARG A 68 7.20 8.96 3.54
N GLU A 69 6.91 7.81 2.95
CA GLU A 69 5.98 7.66 1.83
C GLU A 69 4.53 7.49 2.29
N SER A 70 4.30 7.09 3.55
CA SER A 70 2.96 6.97 4.14
C SER A 70 2.52 8.21 4.93
N ILE A 71 2.46 8.10 6.25
CA ILE A 71 1.83 9.05 7.17
C ILE A 71 2.57 10.38 7.25
N TRP A 72 3.88 10.42 7.02
CA TRP A 72 4.61 11.70 6.97
C TRP A 72 4.07 12.63 5.89
N THR A 73 3.86 12.11 4.68
CA THR A 73 3.30 12.86 3.55
C THR A 73 1.87 13.30 3.87
N LEU A 74 1.04 12.42 4.42
CA LEU A 74 -0.32 12.76 4.84
C LEU A 74 -0.36 13.92 5.86
N PHE A 75 0.53 13.92 6.86
CA PHE A 75 0.65 15.01 7.81
C PHE A 75 1.05 16.33 7.14
N LEU A 76 2.03 16.30 6.22
CA LEU A 76 2.45 17.50 5.48
C LEU A 76 1.32 18.06 4.62
N ASP A 77 0.58 17.20 3.91
CA ASP A 77 -0.53 17.60 3.06
C ASP A 77 -1.64 18.25 3.89
N GLN A 78 -2.05 17.63 5.00
CA GLN A 78 -3.08 18.21 5.87
C GLN A 78 -2.63 19.52 6.54
N LEU A 79 -1.37 19.63 6.94
CA LEU A 79 -0.81 20.86 7.51
C LEU A 79 -0.68 21.99 6.47
N SER A 80 -0.45 21.65 5.20
CA SER A 80 -0.36 22.64 4.12
C SER A 80 -1.67 23.42 3.95
N ASN A 81 -2.80 22.78 4.26
CA ASN A 81 -4.14 23.36 4.18
C ASN A 81 -4.53 24.27 5.36
N ILE A 82 -3.72 24.33 6.42
CA ILE A 82 -4.01 25.12 7.63
C ILE A 82 -2.92 26.13 7.99
N ARG A 83 -2.21 26.65 6.99
CA ARG A 83 -1.21 27.70 7.19
C ARG A 83 -1.82 28.92 7.90
N PRO A 84 -1.07 29.59 8.81
CA PRO A 84 0.38 29.52 9.02
C PRO A 84 0.82 28.76 10.30
N VAL A 85 0.16 27.65 10.68
CA VAL A 85 0.45 26.97 11.96
C VAL A 85 1.82 26.30 12.06
N VAL A 86 2.49 26.04 10.93
CA VAL A 86 3.77 25.31 10.88
C VAL A 86 4.93 26.29 11.02
N ARG A 87 5.78 26.06 12.02
CA ARG A 87 7.01 26.84 12.26
C ARG A 87 8.22 26.25 11.53
N ALA A 88 8.40 24.93 11.58
CA ALA A 88 9.54 24.25 10.98
C ALA A 88 9.22 22.80 10.62
N VAL A 89 9.82 22.32 9.53
CA VAL A 89 9.79 20.92 9.09
C VAL A 89 11.24 20.46 8.90
N ASN A 90 11.69 19.49 9.69
CA ASN A 90 12.99 18.86 9.54
C ASN A 90 12.78 17.49 8.86
N LYS A 91 13.21 17.40 7.60
CA LYS A 91 13.07 16.20 6.76
C LYS A 91 14.06 15.09 7.14
N THR A 92 15.18 15.42 7.77
CA THR A 92 16.20 14.44 8.16
C THR A 92 15.71 13.65 9.38
N ASP A 93 15.36 14.36 10.44
CA ASP A 93 14.88 13.77 11.70
C ASP A 93 13.38 13.42 11.67
N MET A 94 12.70 13.76 10.56
CA MET A 94 11.24 13.64 10.40
C MET A 94 10.50 14.24 11.60
N THR A 95 10.71 15.53 11.81
CA THR A 95 9.99 16.29 12.84
C THR A 95 9.29 17.51 12.28
N ILE A 96 8.11 17.82 12.82
CA ILE A 96 7.32 18.99 12.47
C ILE A 96 7.06 19.78 13.74
N THR A 97 7.40 21.07 13.74
CA THR A 97 7.17 21.98 14.86
C THR A 97 6.12 23.01 14.49
N LEU A 98 5.10 23.16 15.33
CA LEU A 98 4.07 24.19 15.19
C LEU A 98 4.47 25.50 15.89
N VAL A 99 3.83 26.60 15.53
CA VAL A 99 4.09 27.94 16.08
C VAL A 99 3.89 28.02 17.60
N ASN A 100 2.96 27.23 18.17
CA ASN A 100 2.69 27.16 19.60
C ASN A 100 3.69 26.25 20.37
N GLY A 101 4.68 25.68 19.67
CA GLY A 101 5.68 24.79 20.24
C GLY A 101 5.25 23.33 20.37
N SER A 102 4.10 22.94 19.82
CA SER A 102 3.77 21.52 19.61
C SER A 102 4.70 20.88 18.60
N GLN A 103 4.95 19.58 18.75
CA GLN A 103 5.87 18.82 17.89
C GLN A 103 5.27 17.47 17.50
N PHE A 104 5.42 17.11 16.23
CA PHE A 104 5.22 15.76 15.72
C PHE A 104 6.59 15.13 15.45
N ILE A 105 6.78 13.90 15.89
CA ILE A 105 8.03 13.15 15.78
C ILE A 105 7.71 11.80 15.16
N PHE A 106 8.37 11.47 14.06
CA PHE A 106 8.08 10.28 13.30
C PHE A 106 9.22 9.28 13.44
N LYS A 107 8.93 8.06 13.90
CA LYS A 107 9.96 7.04 14.16
C LYS A 107 9.50 5.63 13.78
N GLY A 108 10.40 4.87 13.18
CA GLY A 108 10.23 3.42 13.04
C GLY A 108 10.54 2.67 14.32
N LEU A 109 9.90 1.51 14.49
CA LEU A 109 10.11 0.57 15.60
C LEU A 109 10.97 -0.63 15.20
N ASP A 110 11.71 -0.51 14.09
CA ASP A 110 12.62 -1.52 13.54
C ASP A 110 13.82 -1.78 14.45
N ASP A 111 14.11 -0.86 15.36
CA ASP A 111 15.12 -0.98 16.41
C ASP A 111 14.49 -0.73 17.78
N ARG A 112 14.54 -1.73 18.66
CA ARG A 112 13.97 -1.67 20.02
C ARG A 112 14.59 -0.57 20.88
N GLU A 113 15.85 -0.23 20.68
CA GLU A 113 16.51 0.85 21.42
C GLU A 113 15.89 2.22 21.08
N LYS A 114 15.37 2.39 19.85
CA LYS A 114 14.64 3.60 19.47
C LYS A 114 13.42 3.84 20.36
N ILE A 115 12.71 2.78 20.80
CA ILE A 115 11.53 2.88 21.68
C ILE A 115 11.92 3.36 23.08
N LYS A 116 13.07 2.90 23.59
CA LYS A 116 13.57 3.28 24.92
C LYS A 116 13.98 4.75 25.00
N SER A 117 14.50 5.31 23.91
CA SER A 117 14.91 6.71 23.82
C SER A 117 13.75 7.73 23.84
N ILE A 118 12.51 7.26 23.73
CA ILE A 118 11.33 8.11 23.61
C ILE A 118 10.96 8.70 24.97
N THR A 119 11.01 10.02 25.08
CA THR A 119 10.68 10.76 26.30
C THR A 119 9.82 11.98 26.02
N GLY A 120 9.02 12.36 27.02
CA GLY A 120 8.23 13.59 27.02
C GLY A 120 7.08 13.61 26.02
N VAL A 121 6.53 12.44 25.65
CA VAL A 121 5.44 12.33 24.68
C VAL A 121 4.09 12.45 25.40
N ASP A 122 3.20 13.26 24.82
CA ASP A 122 1.84 13.51 25.30
C ASP A 122 0.79 12.67 24.57
N ASP A 123 1.03 12.30 23.31
CA ASP A 123 0.15 11.44 22.51
C ASP A 123 0.96 10.55 21.57
N ILE A 124 0.45 9.35 21.27
CA ILE A 124 1.08 8.40 20.35
C ILE A 124 0.09 8.06 19.23
N VAL A 125 0.59 7.97 18.00
CA VAL A 125 -0.13 7.50 16.82
C VAL A 125 0.62 6.29 16.27
N ILE A 126 -0.06 5.16 16.16
CA ILE A 126 0.46 3.90 15.65
C ILE A 126 -0.26 3.60 14.34
N GLU A 127 0.48 3.65 13.23
CA GLU A 127 0.00 3.25 11.91
C GLU A 127 0.38 1.80 11.61
N GLU A 128 -0.54 1.07 10.97
CA GLU A 128 -0.50 -0.39 10.76
C GLU A 128 -0.18 -1.15 12.05
N ALA A 129 -0.99 -0.94 13.09
CA ALA A 129 -0.81 -1.57 14.39
C ALA A 129 -0.73 -3.11 14.34
N THR A 130 -1.32 -3.75 13.32
CA THR A 130 -1.25 -5.20 13.09
C THR A 130 0.16 -5.69 12.73
N GLU A 131 1.06 -4.82 12.26
CA GLU A 131 2.48 -5.12 12.00
C GLU A 131 3.36 -5.06 13.26
N LEU A 132 2.88 -4.45 14.34
CA LEU A 132 3.59 -4.40 15.61
C LEU A 132 3.41 -5.71 16.39
N THR A 133 4.11 -5.81 17.52
CA THR A 133 3.83 -6.83 18.54
C THR A 133 3.12 -6.21 19.75
N GLN A 134 2.44 -7.03 20.56
CA GLN A 134 1.86 -6.59 21.82
C GLN A 134 2.93 -6.00 22.78
N ASP A 135 4.16 -6.53 22.74
CA ASP A 135 5.30 -5.99 23.50
C ASP A 135 5.65 -4.58 23.03
N ASP A 136 5.72 -4.34 21.71
CA ASP A 136 5.95 -3.00 21.15
C ASP A 136 4.87 -2.01 21.66
N PHE A 137 3.60 -2.40 21.62
CA PHE A 137 2.49 -1.59 22.14
C PHE A 137 2.62 -1.32 23.65
N THR A 138 2.94 -2.34 24.44
CA THR A 138 3.13 -2.23 25.89
C THR A 138 4.25 -1.25 26.22
N GLN A 139 5.38 -1.33 25.52
CA GLN A 139 6.50 -0.40 25.68
C GLN A 139 6.10 1.03 25.35
N LEU A 140 5.36 1.23 24.25
CA LEU A 140 4.84 2.56 23.87
C LEU A 140 3.91 3.13 24.94
N ASN A 141 2.99 2.31 25.48
CA ASN A 141 2.07 2.74 26.53
C ASN A 141 2.83 3.19 27.80
N LEU A 142 3.91 2.49 28.18
CA LEU A 142 4.80 2.90 29.29
C LEU A 142 5.55 4.22 29.04
N ARG A 143 5.69 4.66 27.78
CA ARG A 143 6.29 5.97 27.45
C ARG A 143 5.28 7.11 27.54
N LEU A 144 3.99 6.84 27.47
CA LEU A 144 2.92 7.84 27.60
C LEU A 144 2.64 8.18 29.08
N ARG A 145 3.62 8.82 29.72
CA ARG A 145 3.62 9.19 31.16
C ARG A 145 3.61 10.70 31.42
N SER A 146 3.23 11.50 30.42
CA SER A 146 3.12 12.95 30.59
C SER A 146 2.12 13.31 31.70
N LYS A 147 2.43 14.34 32.49
CA LYS A 147 1.50 14.87 33.51
C LYS A 147 0.42 15.78 32.92
N ARG A 148 0.46 16.05 31.61
CA ARG A 148 -0.59 16.82 30.93
C ARG A 148 -1.88 16.00 30.87
N PRO A 149 -3.07 16.64 30.94
CA PRO A 149 -4.34 15.94 30.82
C PRO A 149 -4.55 15.42 29.39
N HIS A 150 -5.48 14.48 29.21
CA HIS A 150 -5.92 13.99 27.90
C HIS A 150 -4.81 13.36 27.05
N ASN A 151 -3.94 12.53 27.62
CA ASN A 151 -2.93 11.82 26.84
C ASN A 151 -3.57 10.62 26.13
N GLN A 152 -3.37 10.50 24.82
CA GLN A 152 -4.01 9.46 24.01
C GLN A 152 -3.02 8.61 23.21
N ILE A 153 -3.37 7.34 23.00
CA ILE A 153 -2.76 6.46 21.99
C ILE A 153 -3.82 6.19 20.93
N HIS A 154 -3.51 6.50 19.68
CA HIS A 154 -4.32 6.17 18.52
C HIS A 154 -3.68 5.00 17.78
N LEU A 155 -4.42 3.92 17.58
CA LEU A 155 -4.02 2.78 16.76
C LEU A 155 -4.88 2.80 15.50
N MET A 156 -4.26 2.70 14.33
CA MET A 156 -4.98 2.54 13.07
C MET A 156 -4.42 1.37 12.26
N PHE A 157 -5.31 0.57 11.67
CA PHE A 157 -4.92 -0.61 10.89
C PHE A 157 -6.07 -1.10 10.00
N ASN A 158 -5.69 -1.84 8.95
CA ASN A 158 -6.62 -2.78 8.32
C ASN A 158 -6.66 -4.07 9.16
N PRO A 159 -7.84 -4.65 9.44
CA PRO A 159 -7.93 -5.89 10.19
C PRO A 159 -7.26 -7.05 9.45
N VAL A 160 -6.83 -8.05 10.20
CA VAL A 160 -6.19 -9.26 9.67
C VAL A 160 -6.83 -10.49 10.35
N SER A 161 -6.22 -11.66 10.25
CA SER A 161 -6.67 -12.84 10.99
C SER A 161 -6.83 -12.55 12.49
N LYS A 162 -7.85 -13.16 13.10
CA LYS A 162 -8.14 -13.11 14.54
C LYS A 162 -6.98 -13.65 15.39
N ALA A 163 -6.05 -14.41 14.81
CA ALA A 163 -4.85 -14.86 15.51
C ALA A 163 -3.87 -13.72 15.86
N ASN A 164 -3.99 -12.55 15.22
CA ASN A 164 -3.14 -11.39 15.44
C ASN A 164 -3.33 -10.80 16.86
N TRP A 165 -2.25 -10.21 17.40
CA TRP A 165 -2.25 -9.66 18.76
C TRP A 165 -3.29 -8.57 18.97
N VAL A 166 -3.58 -7.75 17.95
CA VAL A 166 -4.54 -6.65 18.06
C VAL A 166 -5.93 -7.19 18.33
N PHE A 167 -6.34 -8.25 17.64
CA PHE A 167 -7.63 -8.91 17.87
C PHE A 167 -7.68 -9.49 19.29
N LYS A 168 -6.66 -10.28 19.66
CA LYS A 168 -6.57 -10.90 20.99
C LYS A 168 -6.58 -9.89 22.13
N TYR A 169 -5.91 -8.76 21.95
CA TYR A 169 -5.77 -7.76 23.01
C TYR A 169 -7.01 -6.86 23.14
N PHE A 170 -7.57 -6.38 22.02
CA PHE A 170 -8.64 -5.38 22.04
C PHE A 170 -10.05 -5.94 21.80
N PHE A 171 -10.19 -7.14 21.22
CA PHE A 171 -11.48 -7.69 20.80
C PHE A 171 -11.88 -8.97 21.55
N GLU A 172 -10.94 -9.72 22.11
CA GLU A 172 -11.26 -10.85 22.99
C GLU A 172 -11.49 -10.42 24.45
N GLN A 173 -10.97 -9.25 24.84
CA GLN A 173 -11.09 -8.72 26.19
C GLN A 173 -11.39 -7.22 26.15
N GLU A 174 -12.27 -6.77 27.04
CA GLU A 174 -12.48 -5.34 27.25
C GLU A 174 -11.24 -4.70 27.87
N GLN A 175 -10.74 -3.64 27.24
CA GLN A 175 -9.64 -2.86 27.76
C GLN A 175 -10.18 -1.58 28.42
N PRO A 176 -9.70 -1.21 29.62
CA PRO A 176 -10.14 0.01 30.28
C PRO A 176 -9.75 1.23 29.45
N ASP A 177 -10.54 2.30 29.55
CA ASP A 177 -10.23 3.60 28.96
C ASP A 177 -9.93 3.53 27.44
N THR A 178 -10.66 2.65 26.75
CA THR A 178 -10.47 2.31 25.34
C THR A 178 -11.75 2.53 24.56
N VAL A 179 -11.65 3.23 23.42
CA VAL A 179 -12.72 3.30 22.41
C VAL A 179 -12.27 2.56 21.16
N ILE A 180 -13.17 1.74 20.60
CA ILE A 180 -12.95 0.99 19.37
C ILE A 180 -13.97 1.46 18.33
N ALA A 181 -13.50 1.87 17.17
CA ALA A 181 -14.33 2.36 16.07
C ALA A 181 -13.95 1.67 14.76
N HIS A 182 -14.99 1.17 14.08
CA HIS A 182 -14.91 0.60 12.74
C HIS A 182 -15.23 1.66 11.68
N SER A 183 -14.65 1.51 10.50
CA SER A 183 -15.00 2.29 9.31
C SER A 183 -14.75 1.50 8.03
N ALA A 184 -15.60 1.65 7.03
CA ALA A 184 -15.44 1.04 5.71
C ALA A 184 -15.51 2.09 4.59
N TYR A 185 -15.29 1.67 3.33
CA TYR A 185 -15.29 2.60 2.20
C TYR A 185 -16.63 3.34 2.03
N HIS A 186 -17.77 2.71 2.36
CA HIS A 186 -19.09 3.33 2.27
C HIS A 186 -19.31 4.45 3.27
N ASP A 187 -18.54 4.48 4.37
CA ASP A 187 -18.57 5.60 5.31
C ASP A 187 -17.85 6.82 4.74
N ASN A 188 -17.03 6.68 3.69
CA ASN A 188 -16.21 7.75 3.14
C ASN A 188 -16.80 8.41 1.89
N LEU A 189 -17.49 9.54 2.12
CA LEU A 189 -18.10 10.38 1.08
C LEU A 189 -17.09 11.07 0.14
N HIS A 190 -15.79 11.00 0.43
CA HIS A 190 -14.74 11.65 -0.36
C HIS A 190 -14.06 10.72 -1.37
N LEU A 191 -14.47 9.46 -1.47
CA LEU A 191 -13.88 8.52 -2.41
C LEU A 191 -14.33 8.80 -3.85
N PRO A 192 -13.40 8.76 -4.83
CA PRO A 192 -13.76 8.79 -6.23
C PRO A 192 -14.68 7.60 -6.59
N PRO A 193 -15.73 7.78 -7.41
CA PRO A 193 -16.61 6.68 -7.82
C PRO A 193 -15.87 5.51 -8.49
N ALA A 194 -14.84 5.81 -9.29
CA ALA A 194 -14.00 4.78 -9.92
C ALA A 194 -13.29 3.89 -8.88
N TYR A 195 -12.74 4.50 -7.82
CA TYR A 195 -12.09 3.76 -6.74
C TYR A 195 -13.10 2.87 -5.97
N VAL A 196 -14.33 3.34 -5.78
CA VAL A 196 -15.39 2.52 -5.18
C VAL A 196 -15.71 1.32 -6.06
N GLN A 197 -15.82 1.52 -7.37
CA GLN A 197 -16.05 0.42 -8.32
C GLN A 197 -14.91 -0.61 -8.30
N GLU A 198 -13.65 -0.16 -8.27
CA GLU A 198 -12.49 -1.07 -8.12
C GLU A 198 -12.57 -1.91 -6.84
N LEU A 199 -12.93 -1.30 -5.70
CA LEU A 199 -13.11 -2.05 -4.45
C LEU A 199 -14.26 -3.05 -4.55
N GLU A 200 -15.35 -2.71 -5.23
CA GLU A 200 -16.49 -3.61 -5.44
C GLU A 200 -16.13 -4.82 -6.32
N HIS A 201 -15.19 -4.67 -7.27
CA HIS A 201 -14.73 -5.77 -8.12
C HIS A 201 -14.02 -6.87 -7.31
N LEU A 202 -13.38 -6.52 -6.20
CA LEU A 202 -12.75 -7.49 -5.30
C LEU A 202 -13.74 -8.56 -4.82
N LYS A 203 -15.05 -8.28 -4.77
CA LYS A 203 -16.07 -9.31 -4.44
C LYS A 203 -15.99 -10.53 -5.35
N ASN A 204 -15.65 -10.31 -6.61
CA ASN A 204 -15.65 -11.34 -7.64
C ASN A 204 -14.24 -11.92 -7.87
N THR A 205 -13.20 -11.10 -7.69
CA THR A 205 -11.81 -11.49 -7.98
C THR A 205 -11.08 -12.03 -6.75
N SER A 206 -11.40 -11.55 -5.56
CA SER A 206 -10.79 -12.00 -4.29
C SER A 206 -11.70 -11.71 -3.08
N PRO A 207 -12.68 -12.59 -2.80
CA PRO A 207 -13.67 -12.36 -1.74
C PRO A 207 -13.08 -12.16 -0.34
N ALA A 208 -12.00 -12.88 0.01
CA ALA A 208 -11.32 -12.70 1.29
C ALA A 208 -10.64 -11.32 1.37
N TYR A 209 -9.98 -10.89 0.29
CA TYR A 209 -9.34 -9.58 0.21
C TYR A 209 -10.37 -8.46 0.27
N TYR A 210 -11.54 -8.62 -0.37
CA TYR A 210 -12.67 -7.70 -0.26
C TYR A 210 -13.16 -7.54 1.19
N ARG A 211 -13.38 -8.64 1.92
CA ARG A 211 -13.82 -8.59 3.33
C ARG A 211 -12.84 -7.80 4.21
N ILE A 212 -11.54 -8.00 4.00
CA ILE A 212 -10.51 -7.31 4.76
C ILE A 212 -10.41 -5.84 4.35
N TYR A 213 -10.12 -5.58 3.08
CA TYR A 213 -9.70 -4.25 2.62
C TYR A 213 -10.85 -3.36 2.16
N ALA A 214 -12.00 -3.89 1.79
CA ALA A 214 -13.18 -3.05 1.54
C ALA A 214 -14.02 -2.92 2.83
N LEU A 215 -14.44 -4.05 3.40
CA LEU A 215 -15.38 -4.05 4.53
C LEU A 215 -14.71 -3.83 5.89
N GLY A 216 -13.40 -4.05 6.03
CA GLY A 216 -12.73 -3.93 7.32
C GLY A 216 -13.15 -5.01 8.30
N GLU A 217 -13.32 -6.25 7.83
CA GLU A 217 -13.64 -7.41 8.66
C GLU A 217 -12.38 -8.18 9.08
N PHE A 218 -12.41 -8.77 10.28
CA PHE A 218 -11.38 -9.74 10.69
C PHE A 218 -11.57 -11.06 9.94
N ALA A 219 -10.68 -11.29 8.99
CA ALA A 219 -10.73 -12.41 8.07
C ALA A 219 -9.31 -12.93 7.78
N THR A 220 -9.22 -14.21 7.44
CA THR A 220 -7.99 -14.83 6.95
C THR A 220 -7.92 -14.68 5.44
N LEU A 221 -6.74 -14.37 4.91
CA LEU A 221 -6.49 -14.40 3.47
C LEU A 221 -6.67 -15.83 2.93
N ASP A 222 -7.05 -15.95 1.67
CA ASP A 222 -7.03 -17.23 0.98
C ASP A 222 -5.59 -17.76 0.86
N LYS A 223 -5.43 -19.02 0.42
CA LYS A 223 -4.09 -19.56 0.14
C LYS A 223 -3.45 -18.82 -1.02
N LEU A 224 -4.14 -18.76 -2.16
CA LEU A 224 -3.65 -18.14 -3.38
C LEU A 224 -3.74 -16.63 -3.29
N VAL A 225 -2.74 -15.95 -3.87
CA VAL A 225 -2.76 -14.50 -4.04
C VAL A 225 -3.85 -14.12 -5.04
N PHE A 226 -3.91 -14.83 -6.18
CA PHE A 226 -4.87 -14.61 -7.27
C PHE A 226 -5.85 -15.80 -7.37
N PRO A 227 -6.89 -15.87 -6.52
CA PRO A 227 -7.78 -17.03 -6.48
C PRO A 227 -8.70 -17.13 -7.69
N VAL A 228 -8.91 -16.03 -8.43
CA VAL A 228 -9.81 -15.96 -9.59
C VAL A 228 -9.10 -15.29 -10.76
N PHE A 229 -9.04 -15.98 -11.89
CA PHE A 229 -8.68 -15.44 -13.20
C PHE A 229 -9.38 -16.27 -14.29
N THR A 230 -9.58 -15.67 -15.47
CA THR A 230 -10.21 -16.34 -16.60
C THR A 230 -9.15 -16.85 -17.56
N LYS A 231 -9.14 -18.15 -17.83
CA LYS A 231 -8.28 -18.78 -18.85
C LYS A 231 -9.08 -19.07 -20.11
N ARG A 232 -8.70 -18.45 -21.24
CA ARG A 232 -9.27 -18.73 -22.57
C ARG A 232 -8.40 -18.15 -23.68
N LEU A 233 -8.59 -18.57 -24.92
CA LEU A 233 -8.02 -17.85 -26.07
C LEU A 233 -8.51 -16.39 -26.13
N ILE A 234 -7.57 -15.49 -26.40
CA ILE A 234 -7.85 -14.07 -26.64
C ILE A 234 -7.66 -13.80 -28.13
N SER A 235 -8.71 -13.32 -28.79
CA SER A 235 -8.65 -12.96 -30.20
C SER A 235 -7.90 -11.63 -30.38
N PRO A 236 -6.99 -11.49 -31.37
CA PRO A 236 -6.34 -10.20 -31.63
C PRO A 236 -7.32 -9.05 -31.83
N SER A 237 -8.49 -9.32 -32.42
CA SER A 237 -9.54 -8.30 -32.65
C SER A 237 -10.19 -7.79 -31.36
N GLU A 238 -10.23 -8.61 -30.31
CA GLU A 238 -10.83 -8.25 -29.02
C GLU A 238 -10.03 -7.14 -28.32
N VAL A 239 -8.71 -7.16 -28.48
CA VAL A 239 -7.79 -6.31 -27.75
C VAL A 239 -7.01 -5.33 -28.65
N ALA A 240 -7.39 -5.23 -29.93
CA ALA A 240 -6.67 -4.49 -30.95
C ALA A 240 -6.49 -2.99 -30.61
N ASN A 241 -7.52 -2.38 -30.01
CA ASN A 241 -7.56 -0.94 -29.70
C ASN A 241 -7.15 -0.61 -28.26
N LEU A 242 -6.74 -1.61 -27.48
CA LEU A 242 -6.35 -1.43 -26.10
C LEU A 242 -4.85 -1.08 -25.99
N PRO A 243 -4.44 -0.24 -25.03
CA PRO A 243 -3.04 0.02 -24.74
C PRO A 243 -2.27 -1.27 -24.43
N LEU A 244 -1.12 -1.46 -25.09
CA LEU A 244 -0.14 -2.50 -24.77
C LEU A 244 0.60 -2.14 -23.47
N TRP A 245 0.78 -3.13 -22.61
CA TRP A 245 1.76 -3.12 -21.54
C TRP A 245 2.74 -4.28 -21.73
N THR A 246 3.99 -4.08 -21.33
CA THR A 246 5.04 -5.09 -21.43
C THR A 246 5.97 -4.91 -20.24
N GLY A 247 6.25 -6.00 -19.53
CA GLY A 247 7.21 -5.99 -18.45
C GLY A 247 8.19 -7.14 -18.51
N LEU A 248 9.34 -6.91 -17.90
CA LEU A 248 10.52 -7.77 -17.95
C LEU A 248 11.05 -7.95 -16.52
N ASP A 249 11.15 -9.20 -16.07
CA ASP A 249 11.83 -9.58 -14.84
C ASP A 249 13.16 -10.24 -15.20
N PHE A 250 14.27 -9.74 -14.64
CA PHE A 250 15.60 -10.25 -14.97
C PHE A 250 15.92 -11.47 -14.12
N GLY A 251 16.39 -12.54 -14.76
CA GLY A 251 16.90 -13.73 -14.09
C GLY A 251 18.03 -14.38 -14.88
N TYR A 252 18.88 -15.16 -14.21
CA TYR A 252 20.01 -15.82 -14.85
C TYR A 252 20.08 -17.32 -14.53
N THR A 253 20.72 -17.72 -13.42
CA THR A 253 20.99 -19.15 -13.15
C THR A 253 19.85 -19.83 -12.41
N ASN A 254 19.44 -19.27 -11.26
CA ASN A 254 18.40 -19.87 -10.43
C ASN A 254 17.01 -19.47 -10.92
N ASP A 255 16.87 -18.20 -11.24
CA ASP A 255 15.63 -17.56 -11.67
C ASP A 255 15.65 -17.36 -13.21
N PRO A 256 14.55 -17.63 -13.93
CA PRO A 256 14.43 -17.33 -15.34
C PRO A 256 14.35 -15.81 -15.58
N THR A 257 14.82 -15.36 -16.74
CA THR A 257 14.34 -14.07 -17.27
C THR A 257 12.91 -14.28 -17.77
N ALA A 258 11.97 -13.46 -17.30
CA ALA A 258 10.56 -13.53 -17.66
C ALA A 258 10.10 -12.25 -18.37
N LEU A 259 9.40 -12.40 -19.49
CA LEU A 259 8.77 -11.34 -20.25
C LEU A 259 7.28 -11.62 -20.31
N THR A 260 6.46 -10.67 -19.90
CA THR A 260 5.00 -10.80 -19.92
C THR A 260 4.38 -9.57 -20.53
N TRP A 261 3.42 -9.75 -21.43
CA TRP A 261 2.78 -8.63 -22.12
C TRP A 261 1.30 -8.87 -22.37
N GLY A 262 0.59 -7.76 -22.55
CA GLY A 262 -0.84 -7.80 -22.62
C GLY A 262 -1.46 -6.46 -22.93
N ARG A 263 -2.77 -6.38 -22.70
CA ARG A 263 -3.60 -5.24 -23.04
C ARG A 263 -4.39 -4.79 -21.81
N TYR A 264 -4.56 -3.49 -21.64
CA TYR A 264 -5.26 -2.94 -20.48
C TYR A 264 -6.54 -2.22 -20.92
N ASP A 265 -7.69 -2.66 -20.41
CA ASP A 265 -8.97 -1.98 -20.61
C ASP A 265 -9.37 -1.25 -19.33
N ALA A 266 -9.07 0.04 -19.28
CA ALA A 266 -9.45 0.87 -18.13
C ALA A 266 -10.97 1.08 -18.02
N SER A 267 -11.70 1.01 -19.15
CA SER A 267 -13.14 1.24 -19.16
C SER A 267 -13.92 0.05 -18.61
N GLY A 268 -13.47 -1.16 -18.95
CA GLY A 268 -14.00 -2.42 -18.44
C GLY A 268 -13.30 -2.93 -17.19
N ASN A 269 -12.27 -2.24 -16.69
CA ASN A 269 -11.46 -2.64 -15.53
C ASN A 269 -10.83 -4.04 -15.72
N LYS A 270 -10.26 -4.31 -16.90
CA LYS A 270 -9.72 -5.62 -17.29
C LYS A 270 -8.24 -5.58 -17.63
N ILE A 271 -7.54 -6.64 -17.25
CA ILE A 271 -6.17 -6.93 -17.64
C ILE A 271 -6.20 -8.17 -18.52
N PHE A 272 -5.84 -8.00 -19.79
CA PHE A 272 -5.63 -9.11 -20.71
C PHE A 272 -4.14 -9.44 -20.75
N VAL A 273 -3.78 -10.71 -20.57
CA VAL A 273 -2.41 -11.21 -20.78
C VAL A 273 -2.39 -12.02 -22.07
N THR A 274 -1.68 -11.52 -23.08
CA THR A 274 -1.72 -12.08 -24.44
C THR A 274 -0.47 -12.86 -24.80
N GLY A 275 0.56 -12.83 -23.94
CA GLY A 275 1.72 -13.68 -24.09
C GLY A 275 2.66 -13.59 -22.89
N ASP A 276 3.40 -14.68 -22.71
CA ASP A 276 4.49 -14.81 -21.78
C ASP A 276 5.69 -15.48 -22.47
N TYR A 277 6.87 -15.27 -21.91
CA TYR A 277 8.08 -15.97 -22.29
C TYR A 277 9.00 -16.02 -21.08
N SER A 278 9.52 -17.19 -20.74
CA SER A 278 10.46 -17.35 -19.64
C SER A 278 11.57 -18.32 -19.99
N ARG A 279 12.82 -17.94 -19.71
CA ARG A 279 13.98 -18.81 -19.96
C ARG A 279 15.16 -18.50 -19.03
N LYS A 280 15.82 -19.55 -18.55
CA LYS A 280 17.04 -19.44 -17.73
C LYS A 280 18.30 -19.27 -18.59
N GLY A 281 19.30 -18.64 -18.00
CA GLY A 281 20.65 -18.50 -18.56
C GLY A 281 20.73 -17.57 -19.77
N MET A 282 19.81 -16.61 -19.89
CA MET A 282 19.81 -15.67 -21.00
C MET A 282 20.85 -14.57 -20.80
N THR A 283 21.65 -14.31 -21.83
CA THR A 283 22.50 -13.11 -21.90
C THR A 283 21.67 -11.90 -22.33
N ASN A 284 22.16 -10.68 -22.08
CA ASN A 284 21.48 -9.46 -22.54
C ASN A 284 21.27 -9.43 -24.07
N GLU A 285 22.22 -9.97 -24.85
CA GLU A 285 22.06 -10.14 -26.30
C GLU A 285 20.91 -11.09 -26.67
N GLN A 286 20.77 -12.20 -25.95
CA GLN A 286 19.68 -13.16 -26.18
C GLN A 286 18.33 -12.58 -25.76
N ILE A 287 18.27 -11.80 -24.67
CA ILE A 287 17.08 -11.08 -24.25
C ILE A 287 16.67 -10.08 -25.34
N TYR A 288 17.63 -9.29 -25.83
CA TYR A 288 17.42 -8.34 -26.93
C TYR A 288 16.86 -9.02 -28.18
N GLN A 289 17.49 -10.10 -28.64
CA GLN A 289 17.05 -10.83 -29.83
C GLN A 289 15.64 -11.41 -29.65
N THR A 290 15.35 -11.98 -28.48
CA THR A 290 14.02 -12.53 -28.17
C THR A 290 12.94 -11.44 -28.23
N ILE A 291 13.19 -10.27 -27.66
CA ILE A 291 12.26 -9.13 -27.72
C ILE A 291 12.05 -8.65 -29.17
N CYS A 292 13.09 -8.69 -30.00
CA CYS A 292 12.99 -8.36 -31.43
C CYS A 292 12.14 -9.40 -32.18
N ASP A 293 12.38 -10.68 -31.95
CA ASP A 293 11.67 -11.79 -32.61
C ASP A 293 10.17 -11.81 -32.24
N LEU A 294 9.83 -11.40 -31.02
CA LEU A 294 8.46 -11.22 -30.56
C LEU A 294 7.80 -9.92 -31.09
N GLY A 295 8.54 -9.08 -31.80
CA GLY A 295 8.04 -7.82 -32.36
C GLY A 295 7.84 -6.70 -31.33
N LEU A 296 8.40 -6.83 -30.12
CA LEU A 296 8.20 -5.91 -29.00
C LEU A 296 9.28 -4.82 -28.90
N ALA A 297 10.30 -4.85 -29.76
CA ALA A 297 11.46 -3.96 -29.67
C ALA A 297 11.14 -2.46 -29.75
N LYS A 298 10.03 -2.09 -30.39
CA LYS A 298 9.57 -0.69 -30.51
C LYS A 298 8.63 -0.26 -29.39
N GLU A 299 8.27 -1.18 -28.50
CA GLU A 299 7.27 -0.95 -27.46
C GLU A 299 7.92 -0.45 -26.17
N THR A 300 7.10 0.12 -25.27
CA THR A 300 7.59 0.49 -23.94
C THR A 300 7.62 -0.75 -23.06
N ILE A 301 8.82 -1.09 -22.59
CA ILE A 301 9.05 -2.24 -21.70
C ILE A 301 9.45 -1.68 -20.34
N VAL A 302 8.78 -2.13 -19.28
CA VAL A 302 9.18 -1.81 -17.90
C VAL A 302 9.88 -3.01 -17.29
N ALA A 303 11.17 -2.85 -17.00
CA ALA A 303 11.98 -3.91 -16.45
C ALA A 303 12.17 -3.75 -14.94
N ASP A 304 12.47 -4.85 -14.25
CA ASP A 304 13.02 -4.78 -12.91
C ASP A 304 14.20 -3.78 -12.85
N SER A 305 14.28 -3.11 -11.72
CA SER A 305 15.24 -2.04 -11.43
C SER A 305 16.43 -2.51 -10.59
N ALA A 306 16.50 -3.79 -10.20
CA ALA A 306 17.65 -4.35 -9.50
C ALA A 306 18.88 -4.49 -10.41
N GLU A 307 18.68 -4.60 -11.73
CA GLU A 307 19.74 -4.77 -12.75
C GLU A 307 19.91 -3.53 -13.68
N PRO A 308 20.35 -2.36 -13.15
CA PRO A 308 20.46 -1.14 -13.95
C PRO A 308 21.46 -1.27 -15.11
N LYS A 309 22.50 -2.09 -14.95
CA LYS A 309 23.50 -2.35 -16.01
C LYS A 309 22.85 -3.03 -17.22
N SER A 310 22.00 -4.05 -16.98
CA SER A 310 21.31 -4.77 -18.05
C SER A 310 20.31 -3.87 -18.77
N VAL A 311 19.64 -2.97 -18.04
CA VAL A 311 18.79 -1.94 -18.65
C VAL A 311 19.61 -1.04 -19.59
N ASP A 312 20.75 -0.51 -19.16
CA ASP A 312 21.58 0.37 -19.98
C ASP A 312 22.15 -0.34 -21.22
N GLU A 313 22.56 -1.61 -21.08
CA GLU A 313 23.07 -2.43 -22.17
C GLU A 313 21.98 -2.71 -23.23
N LEU A 314 20.81 -3.17 -22.80
CA LEU A 314 19.67 -3.42 -23.69
C LEU A 314 19.18 -2.17 -24.41
N ARG A 315 19.21 -1.01 -23.74
CA ARG A 315 18.91 0.29 -24.37
C ARG A 315 19.93 0.63 -25.45
N SER A 316 21.21 0.37 -25.19
CA SER A 316 22.31 0.59 -26.14
C SER A 316 22.23 -0.35 -27.35
N MET A 317 21.70 -1.56 -27.17
CA MET A 317 21.46 -2.53 -28.24
C MET A 317 20.28 -2.16 -29.15
N GLY A 318 19.35 -1.30 -28.70
CA GLY A 318 18.25 -0.81 -29.53
C GLY A 318 16.90 -0.69 -28.82
N LEU A 319 16.76 -1.16 -27.57
CA LEU A 319 15.50 -1.04 -26.80
C LEU A 319 15.39 0.33 -26.14
N TRP A 320 15.42 1.40 -26.92
CA TRP A 320 15.48 2.79 -26.42
C TRP A 320 14.30 3.20 -25.53
N ARG A 321 13.16 2.50 -25.61
CA ARG A 321 11.97 2.69 -24.76
C ARG A 321 11.94 1.84 -23.48
N LEU A 322 12.96 1.02 -23.23
CA LEU A 322 13.10 0.26 -21.99
C LEU A 322 13.26 1.22 -20.80
N ARG A 323 12.48 0.99 -19.75
CA ARG A 323 12.48 1.80 -18.53
C ARG A 323 12.61 0.90 -17.30
N PRO A 324 13.36 1.31 -16.27
CA PRO A 324 13.31 0.61 -14.99
C PRO A 324 11.99 0.88 -14.26
N ALA A 325 11.46 -0.12 -13.57
CA ALA A 325 10.33 -0.01 -12.66
C ALA A 325 10.67 0.92 -11.49
N ALA A 326 9.65 1.55 -10.90
CA ALA A 326 9.82 2.36 -9.72
C ALA A 326 10.16 1.49 -8.49
N LYS A 327 11.29 1.79 -7.85
CA LYS A 327 11.66 1.19 -6.55
C LYS A 327 10.77 1.76 -5.45
N GLY A 328 10.24 0.88 -4.62
CA GLY A 328 9.47 1.26 -3.43
C GLY A 328 9.23 0.04 -2.54
N LYS A 329 9.25 0.24 -1.22
CA LYS A 329 9.19 -0.87 -0.26
C LYS A 329 7.87 -1.65 -0.28
N ASP A 330 6.84 -1.05 -0.88
CA ASP A 330 5.49 -1.62 -1.02
C ASP A 330 5.08 -1.82 -2.49
N SER A 331 6.03 -1.77 -3.44
CA SER A 331 5.75 -1.84 -4.88
C SER A 331 5.10 -3.16 -5.30
N VAL A 332 5.47 -4.27 -4.63
CA VAL A 332 4.91 -5.62 -4.79
C VAL A 332 3.44 -5.62 -4.39
N MET A 333 3.16 -5.22 -3.15
CA MET A 333 1.80 -5.21 -2.63
C MET A 333 0.88 -4.26 -3.39
N HIS A 334 1.36 -3.07 -3.77
CA HIS A 334 0.60 -2.14 -4.62
C HIS A 334 0.32 -2.71 -6.01
N GLY A 335 1.18 -3.59 -6.51
CA GLY A 335 0.98 -4.22 -7.82
C GLY A 335 -0.02 -5.36 -7.74
N ILE A 336 0.09 -6.20 -6.70
CA ILE A 336 -0.88 -7.24 -6.40
C ILE A 336 -2.28 -6.64 -6.17
N ASP A 337 -2.39 -5.62 -5.33
CA ASP A 337 -3.66 -4.92 -5.07
C ASP A 337 -4.26 -4.34 -6.36
N PHE A 338 -3.44 -3.75 -7.22
CA PHE A 338 -3.88 -3.28 -8.54
C PHE A 338 -4.45 -4.43 -9.36
N ILE A 339 -3.72 -5.53 -9.54
CA ILE A 339 -4.18 -6.67 -10.34
C ILE A 339 -5.47 -7.28 -9.75
N LEU A 340 -5.56 -7.44 -8.42
CA LEU A 340 -6.73 -8.02 -7.76
C LEU A 340 -8.00 -7.20 -7.98
N ARG A 341 -7.90 -5.87 -8.13
CA ARG A 341 -9.06 -5.01 -8.40
C ARG A 341 -9.57 -5.09 -9.84
N HIS A 342 -8.88 -5.79 -10.73
CA HIS A 342 -9.23 -5.92 -12.13
C HIS A 342 -9.66 -7.35 -12.46
N GLU A 343 -10.48 -7.49 -13.50
CA GLU A 343 -10.71 -8.80 -14.10
C GLU A 343 -9.45 -9.24 -14.87
N LEU A 344 -8.79 -10.29 -14.38
CA LEU A 344 -7.61 -10.88 -15.04
C LEU A 344 -8.05 -11.95 -16.05
N ILE A 345 -7.74 -11.73 -17.32
CA ILE A 345 -8.02 -12.64 -18.43
C ILE A 345 -6.70 -13.03 -19.07
N VAL A 346 -6.36 -14.32 -19.03
CA VAL A 346 -5.08 -14.84 -19.48
C VAL A 346 -5.30 -15.73 -20.70
N ASP A 347 -4.55 -15.48 -21.76
CA ASP A 347 -4.53 -16.36 -22.92
C ASP A 347 -4.06 -17.75 -22.49
N GLU A 348 -4.79 -18.80 -22.85
CA GLU A 348 -4.50 -20.17 -22.42
C GLU A 348 -3.12 -20.70 -22.86
N ARG A 349 -2.49 -20.03 -23.84
CA ARG A 349 -1.13 -20.32 -24.29
C ARG A 349 -0.06 -19.77 -23.35
N CYS A 350 -0.40 -18.88 -22.42
CA CYS A 350 0.53 -18.29 -21.46
C CYS A 350 0.82 -19.25 -20.29
N THR A 351 1.42 -20.40 -20.59
CA THR A 351 1.54 -21.50 -19.63
C THR A 351 2.40 -21.17 -18.42
N GLY A 352 3.43 -20.33 -18.59
CA GLY A 352 4.33 -19.95 -17.50
C GLY A 352 3.63 -19.07 -16.47
N LEU A 353 2.90 -18.05 -16.94
CA LEU A 353 2.09 -17.22 -16.06
C LEU A 353 0.96 -18.01 -15.40
N ILE A 354 0.30 -18.91 -16.13
CA ILE A 354 -0.77 -19.75 -15.56
C ILE A 354 -0.23 -20.63 -14.43
N GLU A 355 0.92 -21.27 -14.62
CA GLU A 355 1.58 -22.07 -13.57
C GLU A 355 1.88 -21.21 -12.34
N GLU A 356 2.38 -19.99 -12.53
CA GLU A 356 2.63 -19.07 -11.43
C GLU A 356 1.34 -18.66 -10.71
N LEU A 357 0.29 -18.25 -11.43
CA LEU A 357 -1.00 -17.87 -10.84
C LEU A 357 -1.63 -18.99 -10.01
N GLU A 358 -1.46 -20.26 -10.43
CA GLU A 358 -1.97 -21.43 -9.71
C GLU A 358 -1.15 -21.80 -8.47
N ASN A 359 0.09 -21.29 -8.33
CA ASN A 359 1.02 -21.64 -7.26
C ASN A 359 1.46 -20.47 -6.38
N TYR A 360 1.19 -19.22 -6.78
CA TYR A 360 1.58 -18.04 -6.03
C TYR A 360 0.68 -17.83 -4.82
N THR A 361 1.25 -18.03 -3.63
CA THR A 361 0.49 -18.03 -2.35
C THR A 361 0.94 -16.93 -1.40
N TRP A 362 0.07 -16.60 -0.45
CA TRP A 362 0.46 -15.86 0.74
C TRP A 362 1.36 -16.72 1.65
N GLN A 363 2.34 -16.11 2.30
CA GLN A 363 3.16 -16.79 3.31
C GLN A 363 2.30 -17.16 4.52
N LYS A 364 2.57 -18.32 5.11
CA LYS A 364 2.01 -18.68 6.42
C LYS A 364 2.89 -18.13 7.54
N ASP A 365 2.27 -17.50 8.52
CA ASP A 365 2.96 -17.19 9.78
C ASP A 365 3.32 -18.49 10.51
N LYS A 366 4.58 -18.61 10.93
CA LYS A 366 5.11 -19.82 11.54
C LYS A 366 4.51 -20.11 12.93
N LYS A 367 3.97 -19.10 13.62
CA LYS A 367 3.42 -19.24 14.97
C LYS A 367 1.92 -19.51 14.95
N THR A 368 1.19 -18.84 14.06
CA THR A 368 -0.27 -18.93 14.01
C THR A 368 -0.77 -19.93 12.96
N GLY A 369 0.04 -20.23 11.93
CA GLY A 369 -0.37 -21.06 10.79
C GLY A 369 -1.27 -20.33 9.78
N GLU A 370 -1.60 -19.07 10.06
CA GLU A 370 -2.48 -18.22 9.24
C GLU A 370 -1.71 -17.55 8.10
N TYR A 371 -2.40 -17.27 7.00
CA TYR A 371 -1.81 -16.52 5.89
C TYR A 371 -1.65 -15.04 6.27
N ILE A 372 -0.47 -14.50 5.99
CA ILE A 372 -0.12 -13.10 6.19
C ILE A 372 -0.02 -12.36 4.86
N ASN A 373 -0.17 -11.04 4.91
CA ASN A 373 -0.14 -10.15 3.75
C ASN A 373 1.30 -9.95 3.21
N LYS A 374 1.98 -11.06 2.94
CA LYS A 374 3.30 -11.14 2.34
C LYS A 374 3.28 -12.36 1.41
N PRO A 375 3.46 -12.20 0.10
CA PRO A 375 3.47 -13.34 -0.81
C PRO A 375 4.75 -14.16 -0.63
N ILE A 376 4.73 -15.43 -1.06
CA ILE A 376 5.93 -16.25 -1.19
C ILE A 376 6.89 -15.64 -2.23
N ASP A 377 8.16 -16.04 -2.18
CA ASP A 377 9.26 -15.55 -3.05
C ASP A 377 9.62 -16.63 -4.08
N THR A 378 8.60 -17.27 -4.63
CA THR A 378 8.68 -18.37 -5.60
C THR A 378 7.41 -18.36 -6.44
N PHE A 379 7.49 -18.78 -7.71
CA PHE A 379 6.37 -18.72 -8.66
C PHE A 379 5.90 -17.29 -8.92
N ASP A 380 6.84 -16.38 -9.14
CA ASP A 380 6.59 -14.94 -9.22
C ASP A 380 7.23 -14.21 -10.38
N HIS A 381 8.03 -14.85 -11.24
CA HIS A 381 8.78 -14.15 -12.28
C HIS A 381 7.89 -13.52 -13.37
N ASN A 382 6.93 -14.27 -13.93
CA ASN A 382 5.95 -13.74 -14.89
C ASN A 382 4.94 -12.81 -14.20
N ILE A 383 4.57 -13.10 -12.94
CA ILE A 383 3.73 -12.21 -12.14
C ILE A 383 4.43 -10.86 -11.90
N ASP A 384 5.73 -10.87 -11.61
CA ASP A 384 6.53 -9.67 -11.40
C ASP A 384 6.74 -8.92 -12.70
N ALA A 385 7.06 -9.62 -13.80
CA ALA A 385 7.08 -9.03 -15.14
C ALA A 385 5.74 -8.36 -15.48
N MET A 386 4.60 -9.02 -15.24
CA MET A 386 3.26 -8.42 -15.40
C MET A 386 3.08 -7.18 -14.52
N ARG A 387 3.49 -7.26 -13.25
CA ARG A 387 3.38 -6.18 -12.27
C ARG A 387 4.20 -4.95 -12.66
N TYR A 388 5.41 -5.14 -13.20
CA TYR A 388 6.25 -4.06 -13.73
C TYR A 388 5.61 -3.45 -14.97
N GLY A 389 5.15 -4.26 -15.93
CA GLY A 389 4.51 -3.78 -17.16
C GLY A 389 3.28 -2.92 -16.88
N LEU A 390 2.46 -3.32 -15.91
CA LEU A 390 1.26 -2.60 -15.48
C LEU A 390 1.55 -1.31 -14.68
N GLU A 391 2.79 -1.05 -14.28
CA GLU A 391 3.12 0.21 -13.60
C GLU A 391 2.78 1.44 -14.47
N LEU A 392 2.93 1.33 -15.79
CA LEU A 392 2.62 2.43 -16.72
C LEU A 392 1.17 2.88 -16.64
N VAL A 393 0.25 1.97 -16.36
CA VAL A 393 -1.18 2.25 -16.27
C VAL A 393 -1.63 2.60 -14.85
N ARG A 394 -0.82 2.31 -13.82
CA ARG A 394 -1.13 2.52 -12.39
C ARG A 394 -0.95 3.96 -11.87
N ARG A 395 -0.30 4.87 -12.62
CA ARG A 395 0.16 6.16 -12.04
C ARG A 395 -0.98 7.11 -11.63
N PRO A 396 -0.84 7.84 -10.50
CA PRO A 396 -1.91 8.64 -9.92
C PRO A 396 -2.27 9.81 -10.83
N GLY A 397 -3.54 9.84 -11.27
CA GLY A 397 -4.10 10.96 -12.02
C GLY A 397 -4.65 10.63 -13.41
N GLY A 398 -4.63 9.37 -13.87
CA GLY A 398 -5.29 8.98 -15.12
C GLY A 398 -4.84 9.77 -16.36
N GLN A 399 -3.67 10.41 -16.31
CA GLN A 399 -3.10 11.07 -17.46
C GLN A 399 -2.47 10.00 -18.36
N TRP A 400 -3.30 9.58 -19.31
CA TRP A 400 -2.92 8.84 -20.50
C TRP A 400 -1.64 9.43 -21.10
N VAL A 401 -0.59 8.64 -21.16
CA VAL A 401 0.36 8.86 -22.25
C VAL A 401 -0.44 8.53 -23.49
N ASN A 402 -0.75 9.55 -24.27
CA ASN A 402 -1.12 9.38 -25.67
C ASN A 402 0.02 8.58 -26.30
N VAL A 403 -0.11 7.26 -26.36
CA VAL A 403 0.66 6.43 -27.27
C VAL A 403 0.08 6.74 -28.64
N LYS A 404 0.45 7.92 -29.17
CA LYS A 404 0.25 8.20 -30.58
C LYS A 404 1.08 7.16 -31.33
N HIS A 405 0.40 6.49 -32.25
CA HIS A 405 0.90 5.50 -33.20
C HIS A 405 2.31 5.80 -33.72
#